data_AF-A0A396C1E1-F1
#
_entry.id   AF-A0A396C1E1-F1
#
_cell.length_a   1.000
_cell.length_b   1.000
_cell.length_c   1.000
_cell.angle_alpha   90.00
_cell.angle_beta   90.00
_cell.angle_gamma   90.00
#
_symmetry.space_group_name_H-M   'P 1'
#
loop_
_entity.id
_entity.type
_entity.pdbx_description
1 polymer ?
#
loop_
_entity_poly.entity_id
_entity_poly.type
_entity_poly.pdbx_seq_one_letter_code
_entity_poly.pdbx_strand_id
1 'polypeptide(L)'
;MKNSPFRKSKAVLIFNGAQVLIGILRSLNAASEYSGGNLQSISYACAGTYISSGGYYYRYIHENIEVGLEDIDSLRLKEYDRLCGENDRKYRSVRDMAHKRKARHSKKK
;
A
#
# COMPACT_ATOMS: atom_id res chain seq x y z
N MET A 1 -25.66 -11.91 15.39
CA MET A 1 -24.80 -10.87 14.76
C MET A 1 -23.46 -10.89 15.50
N LYS A 2 -22.34 -11.12 14.82
CA LYS A 2 -21.04 -11.42 15.46
C LYS A 2 -20.39 -10.15 16.04
N ASN A 3 -20.52 -9.93 17.35
CA ASN A 3 -19.68 -8.99 18.10
C ASN A 3 -18.37 -9.69 18.50
N SER A 4 -17.45 -9.78 17.54
CA SER A 4 -16.05 -10.06 17.86
C SER A 4 -15.36 -8.73 18.19
N PRO A 5 -14.54 -8.63 19.25
CA PRO A 5 -13.74 -7.43 19.50
C PRO A 5 -12.67 -7.20 18.41
N PHE A 6 -12.46 -8.19 17.53
CA PHE A 6 -11.48 -8.12 16.46
C PHE A 6 -12.09 -7.56 15.19
N ARG A 7 -11.53 -6.43 14.73
CA ARG A 7 -11.86 -5.87 13.42
C ARG A 7 -11.45 -6.85 12.32
N LYS A 8 -12.36 -7.11 11.37
CA LYS A 8 -12.09 -7.97 10.21
C LYS A 8 -10.83 -7.46 9.48
N SER A 9 -9.91 -8.36 9.18
CA SER A 9 -8.68 -8.02 8.44
C SER A 9 -9.04 -7.49 7.06
N LYS A 10 -8.53 -6.30 6.72
CA LYS A 10 -8.65 -5.71 5.38
C LYS A 10 -7.40 -6.02 4.57
N ALA A 11 -7.58 -6.51 3.35
CA ALA A 11 -6.47 -6.73 2.42
C ALA A 11 -5.81 -5.40 2.04
N VAL A 12 -4.51 -5.47 1.76
CA VAL A 12 -3.65 -4.34 1.46
C VAL A 12 -3.00 -4.55 0.09
N LEU A 13 -3.17 -3.58 -0.78
CA LEU A 13 -2.49 -3.47 -2.06
C LEU A 13 -1.16 -2.75 -1.86
N ILE A 14 -0.09 -3.27 -2.46
CA ILE A 14 1.24 -2.68 -2.40
C ILE A 14 1.64 -2.23 -3.80
N PHE A 15 1.95 -0.94 -3.94
CA PHE A 15 2.51 -0.40 -5.17
C PHE A 15 3.97 0.00 -4.99
N ASN A 16 4.78 -0.21 -6.02
CA ASN A 16 6.18 0.18 -6.03
C ASN A 16 6.36 1.71 -6.21
N GLY A 17 7.63 2.17 -6.19
CA GLY A 17 7.96 3.58 -6.43
C GLY A 17 7.57 4.11 -7.82
N ALA A 18 7.34 3.23 -8.79
CA ALA A 18 6.83 3.54 -10.13
C ALA A 18 5.29 3.50 -10.21
N GLN A 19 4.61 3.40 -9.05
CA GLN A 19 3.16 3.47 -8.94
C GLN A 19 2.43 2.29 -9.62
N VAL A 20 3.06 1.12 -9.64
CA VAL A 20 2.49 -0.12 -10.19
C VAL A 20 2.23 -1.13 -9.08
N LEU A 21 1.10 -1.84 -9.14
CA LEU A 21 0.75 -2.90 -8.21
C LEU A 21 1.78 -4.04 -8.30
N ILE A 22 2.36 -4.41 -7.16
CA ILE A 22 3.36 -5.50 -7.06
C ILE A 22 2.94 -6.60 -6.09
N GLY A 23 1.81 -6.45 -5.40
CA GLY A 23 1.37 -7.45 -4.45
C GLY A 23 0.07 -7.10 -3.75
N ILE A 24 -0.66 -8.16 -3.40
CA ILE A 24 -1.92 -8.12 -2.65
C ILE A 24 -1.69 -8.98 -1.41
N LEU A 25 -1.85 -8.39 -0.23
CA LEU A 25 -1.65 -9.09 1.02
C LEU A 25 -2.92 -9.11 1.85
N ARG A 26 -3.18 -10.23 2.50
CA ARG A 26 -4.43 -10.47 3.25
C ARG A 26 -4.68 -9.49 4.42
N SER A 27 -3.65 -8.81 4.91
CA SER A 27 -3.76 -7.93 6.07
C SER A 27 -2.62 -6.91 6.16
N LEU A 28 -2.84 -5.88 7.00
CA LEU A 28 -1.82 -4.91 7.38
C LEU A 28 -0.60 -5.57 8.05
N ASN A 29 -0.81 -6.56 8.91
CA ASN A 29 0.27 -7.31 9.56
C ASN A 29 1.15 -8.04 8.54
N ALA A 30 0.53 -8.75 7.60
CA ALA A 30 1.26 -9.43 6.53
C ALA A 30 2.06 -8.42 5.68
N ALA A 31 1.51 -7.24 5.42
CA ALA A 31 2.23 -6.17 4.73
C ALA A 31 3.41 -5.62 5.53
N SER A 32 3.28 -5.53 6.85
CA SER A 32 4.35 -5.11 7.75
C SER A 32 5.49 -6.13 7.78
N GLU A 33 5.17 -7.41 7.89
CA GLU A 33 6.13 -8.51 7.88
C GLU A 33 6.86 -8.59 6.53
N TYR A 34 6.11 -8.59 5.43
CA TYR A 34 6.65 -8.66 4.07
C TYR A 34 7.57 -7.47 3.75
N SER A 35 7.10 -6.24 4.00
CA SER A 35 7.89 -5.04 3.70
C SER A 35 8.97 -4.75 4.74
N GLY A 36 8.90 -5.40 5.92
CA GLY A 36 9.66 -5.05 7.10
C GLY A 36 9.45 -3.61 7.57
N GLY A 37 8.32 -3.00 7.22
CA GLY A 37 7.93 -1.66 7.62
C GLY A 37 7.27 -1.63 9.00
N ASN A 38 7.11 -0.42 9.55
CA ASN A 38 6.36 -0.21 10.79
C ASN A 38 4.85 -0.23 10.50
N LEU A 39 4.09 -1.01 11.29
CA LEU A 39 2.66 -1.23 11.13
C LEU A 39 1.84 0.08 11.09
N GLN A 40 2.13 1.03 12.00
CA GLN A 40 1.42 2.31 12.08
C GLN A 40 1.68 3.16 10.84
N SER A 41 2.94 3.23 10.39
CA SER A 41 3.31 3.97 9.17
C SER A 41 2.65 3.39 7.92
N ILE A 42 2.51 2.06 7.84
CA ILE A 42 1.80 1.40 6.74
C ILE A 42 0.30 1.70 6.84
N SER A 43 -0.29 1.64 8.03
CA SER A 43 -1.71 1.96 8.25
C SER A 43 -2.05 3.38 7.80
N TYR A 44 -1.21 4.36 8.17
CA TYR A 44 -1.37 5.75 7.74
C TYR A 44 -1.15 5.93 6.24
N ALA A 45 -0.29 5.12 5.61
CA ALA A 45 -0.16 5.11 4.15
C ALA A 45 -1.41 4.54 3.46
N CYS A 46 -2.00 3.46 4.00
CA CYS A 46 -3.25 2.89 3.49
C CYS A 46 -4.40 3.89 3.57
N ALA A 47 -4.51 4.64 4.68
CA ALA A 47 -5.55 5.65 4.89
C ALA A 47 -5.32 6.95 4.09
N GLY A 48 -4.17 7.10 3.41
CA GLY A 48 -3.82 8.30 2.67
C GLY A 48 -3.27 9.46 3.53
N THR A 49 -3.21 9.31 4.86
CA THR A 49 -2.56 10.30 5.75
C THR A 49 -1.08 10.46 5.42
N TYR A 50 -0.40 9.35 5.12
CA TYR A 50 0.96 9.37 4.58
C TYR A 50 0.94 9.06 3.09
N ILE A 51 1.76 9.79 2.33
CA ILE A 51 1.91 9.54 0.89
C ILE A 51 2.46 8.13 0.63
N SER A 52 3.44 7.67 1.42
CA SER A 52 4.20 6.44 1.17
C SER A 52 4.94 5.98 2.43
N SER A 53 5.27 4.68 2.55
CA SER A 53 6.12 4.15 3.62
C SER A 53 7.18 3.20 3.05
N GLY A 54 8.44 3.39 3.44
CA GLY A 54 9.53 2.46 3.08
C GLY A 54 9.83 2.32 1.59
N GLY A 55 9.47 3.30 0.76
CA GLY A 55 9.62 3.20 -0.69
C GLY A 55 8.48 2.46 -1.41
N TYR A 56 7.37 2.24 -0.71
CA TYR A 56 6.14 1.69 -1.28
C TYR A 56 4.93 2.60 -0.99
N TYR A 57 3.90 2.46 -1.83
CA TYR A 57 2.55 2.94 -1.54
C TYR A 57 1.69 1.79 -1.06
N TYR A 58 0.76 2.08 -0.17
CA TYR A 58 -0.17 1.09 0.37
C TYR A 58 -1.59 1.61 0.23
N ARG A 59 -2.53 0.72 -0.10
CA ARG A 59 -3.96 1.00 -0.11
C ARG A 59 -4.72 -0.15 0.52
N TYR A 60 -5.78 0.15 1.28
CA TYR A 60 -6.76 -0.88 1.58
C TYR A 60 -7.56 -1.20 0.31
N ILE A 61 -7.90 -2.47 0.12
CA ILE A 61 -8.88 -2.83 -0.91
C ILE A 61 -10.22 -2.15 -0.60
N HIS A 62 -10.79 -1.49 -1.61
CA HIS A 62 -12.09 -0.84 -1.51
C HIS A 62 -13.20 -1.88 -1.65
N GLU A 63 -14.30 -1.71 -0.93
CA GLU A 63 -15.37 -2.74 -0.85
C GLU A 63 -16.09 -2.96 -2.19
N ASN A 64 -16.05 -1.95 -3.07
CA ASN A 64 -16.68 -1.98 -4.39
C ASN A 64 -15.69 -2.19 -5.55
N ILE A 65 -14.43 -2.52 -5.25
CA ILE A 65 -13.41 -2.75 -6.28
C ILE A 65 -12.85 -4.15 -6.09
N GLU A 66 -12.94 -4.94 -7.15
CA GLU A 66 -12.27 -6.23 -7.25
C GLU A 66 -10.86 -6.01 -7.81
N VAL A 67 -9.86 -6.61 -7.18
CA VAL A 67 -8.47 -6.59 -7.63
C VAL A 67 -7.95 -8.01 -7.59
N GLY A 68 -7.58 -8.53 -8.76
CA GLY A 68 -7.12 -9.89 -8.98
C GLY A 68 -5.60 -10.00 -9.09
N LEU A 69 -5.11 -11.21 -9.37
CA LEU A 69 -3.68 -11.45 -9.60
C LEU A 69 -3.23 -10.95 -10.97
N GLU A 70 -4.14 -10.91 -11.94
CA GLU A 70 -4.00 -10.35 -13.28
C GLU A 70 -3.71 -8.84 -13.28
N ASP A 71 -4.08 -8.15 -12.19
CA ASP A 71 -3.83 -6.72 -12.01
C ASP A 71 -2.39 -6.43 -11.56
N ILE A 72 -1.64 -7.45 -11.15
CA ILE A 72 -0.24 -7.30 -10.78
C ILE A 72 0.56 -6.89 -12.02
N ASP A 73 1.41 -5.87 -11.87
CA ASP A 73 2.19 -5.24 -12.93
C ASP A 73 1.39 -4.41 -13.96
N SER A 74 0.04 -4.43 -13.92
CA SER A 74 -0.81 -3.67 -14.84
C SER A 74 -1.55 -2.51 -14.15
N LEU A 75 -2.11 -2.72 -12.95
CA LEU A 75 -2.88 -1.71 -12.24
C LEU A 75 -1.98 -0.57 -11.71
N ARG A 76 -2.32 0.66 -12.11
CA ARG A 76 -1.62 1.87 -11.65
C ARG A 76 -2.25 2.42 -10.37
N LEU A 77 -1.42 2.92 -9.47
CA LEU A 77 -1.87 3.54 -8.21
C LEU A 77 -2.87 4.67 -8.42
N LYS A 78 -2.58 5.56 -9.39
CA LYS A 78 -3.46 6.70 -9.70
C LYS A 78 -4.81 6.26 -10.23
N GLU A 79 -4.82 5.18 -11.00
CA GLU A 79 -6.05 4.61 -11.55
C GLU A 79 -6.88 4.00 -10.43
N TYR A 80 -6.26 3.21 -9.55
CA TYR A 80 -6.92 2.68 -8.36
C TYR A 80 -7.48 3.80 -7.46
N ASP A 81 -6.69 4.84 -7.20
CA ASP A 81 -7.14 5.99 -6.40
C ASP A 81 -8.34 6.68 -7.09
N ARG A 82 -8.32 6.87 -8.41
CA ARG A 82 -9.47 7.39 -9.17
C ARG A 82 -10.71 6.50 -9.07
N LEU A 83 -10.56 5.17 -9.16
CA LEU A 83 -11.67 4.22 -8.97
C LEU A 83 -12.26 4.30 -7.55
N CYS A 84 -11.45 4.65 -6.56
CA CYS A 84 -11.89 4.92 -5.18
C CYS A 84 -12.50 6.32 -5.00
N GLY A 85 -12.52 7.17 -6.04
CA GLY A 85 -12.97 8.57 -5.95
C GLY A 85 -11.93 9.55 -5.39
N GLU A 86 -10.67 9.16 -5.31
CA GLU A 86 -9.57 9.89 -4.66
C GLU A 86 -8.69 10.63 -5.69
N ASN A 87 -9.20 11.75 -6.22
CA ASN A 87 -8.55 12.45 -7.34
C ASN A 87 -7.40 13.39 -6.91
N ASP A 88 -7.37 13.85 -5.66
CA ASP A 88 -6.46 14.91 -5.19
C ASP A 88 -5.22 14.41 -4.44
N ARG A 89 -4.93 13.10 -4.52
CA ARG A 89 -3.80 12.51 -3.81
C ARG A 89 -2.46 12.95 -4.41
N LYS A 90 -1.54 13.35 -3.53
CA LYS A 90 -0.16 13.69 -3.90
C LYS A 90 0.69 12.44 -3.98
N TYR A 91 1.58 12.40 -4.97
CA TYR A 91 2.55 11.31 -5.17
C TYR A 91 3.98 11.84 -5.09
N ARG A 92 4.93 10.92 -4.91
CA ARG A 92 6.36 11.24 -4.90
C ARG A 92 6.98 10.88 -6.25
N SER A 93 8.11 11.49 -6.56
CA SER A 93 8.88 11.11 -7.73
C SER A 93 9.46 9.70 -7.56
N VAL A 94 9.70 9.01 -8.67
CA VAL A 94 10.34 7.68 -8.67
C VAL A 94 11.72 7.74 -7.99
N ARG A 95 12.46 8.84 -8.21
CA ARG A 95 13.77 9.09 -7.58
C ARG A 95 13.67 9.16 -6.07
N ASP A 96 12.71 9.92 -5.53
CA ASP A 96 12.50 10.02 -4.08
C ASP A 96 12.15 8.66 -3.47
N MET A 97 11.32 7.89 -4.16
CA MET A 97 10.92 6.56 -3.72
C MET A 97 12.10 5.59 -3.71
N ALA A 98 12.97 5.64 -4.72
CA ALA A 98 14.21 4.85 -4.76
C ALA A 98 15.16 5.20 -3.61
N HIS A 99 15.36 6.49 -3.32
CA HIS A 99 16.16 6.93 -2.16
C HIS A 99 15.58 6.42 -0.84
N LYS A 100 14.26 6.53 -0.63
CA LYS A 100 13.58 6.01 0.57
C LYS A 100 13.73 4.50 0.71
N ARG A 101 13.65 3.75 -0.39
CA ARG A 101 13.85 2.29 -0.38
C ARG A 101 15.28 1.93 0.02
N LYS A 102 16.28 2.58 -0.58
CA LYS A 102 17.71 2.37 -0.25
C LYS A 102 17.98 2.65 1.23
N ALA A 103 17.52 3.79 1.75
CA ALA A 103 17.73 4.18 3.15
C ALA A 103 17.14 3.19 4.18
N ARG A 104 16.09 2.44 3.80
CA ARG A 104 15.52 1.40 4.66
C ARG A 104 16.26 0.07 4.53
N HIS A 105 16.62 -0.34 3.33
CA HIS A 105 17.37 -1.59 3.12
C HIS A 105 18.81 -1.52 3.62
N SER A 106 19.46 -0.34 3.59
CA SER A 106 20.81 -0.17 4.11
C SER A 106 20.92 -0.35 5.64
N LYS A 107 19.82 -0.12 6.38
CA LYS A 107 19.76 -0.28 7.85
C LYS A 107 19.57 -1.73 8.31
N LYS A 108 19.35 -2.67 7.38
CA LYS A 108 19.13 -4.10 7.67
C LYS A 108 20.33 -4.99 7.33
N LYS A 109 21.45 -4.39 6.92
CA LYS A 109 22.76 -5.05 6.83
C LYS A 109 23.49 -4.81 8.14
#